data_AF-X5V2D8-F1
#
_entry.id   AF-X5V2D8-F1
#
_cell.length_a   1.000
_cell.length_b   1.000
_cell.length_c   1.000
_cell.angle_alpha   90.00
_cell.angle_beta   90.00
_cell.angle_gamma   90.00
#
_symmetry.space_group_name_H-M   'P 1'
#
loop_
_entity.id
_entity.type
_entity.pdbx_description
1 polymer ?
#
loop_
_entity_poly.entity_id
_entity_poly.type
_entity_poly.pdbx_seq_one_letter_code
_entity_poly.pdbx_strand_id
1 'polypeptide(L)'
;MTQAYIYGMTNAYSSIESGRERMASALIFIARNGHLPRAPIAVEGKDGLQFVDGSHRVVAWVTYREFTENQRKEVGAKEIDPAQAIWVVIQMSETDTDLT
;
A
#
# COMPACT_ATOMS: atom_id res chain seq x y z
N MET A 1 -9.65 4.32 5.89
CA MET A 1 -9.39 4.07 4.44
C MET A 1 -9.15 2.59 4.12
N THR A 2 -8.27 1.89 4.84
CA THR A 2 -8.00 0.45 4.65
C THR A 2 -9.20 -0.46 4.95
N GLN A 3 -9.97 -0.14 6.01
CA GLN A 3 -11.20 -0.87 6.35
C GLN A 3 -12.27 -0.81 5.24
N ALA A 4 -12.35 0.28 4.47
CA ALA A 4 -13.36 0.39 3.40
C ALA A 4 -13.09 -0.58 2.23
N TYR A 5 -11.81 -0.82 1.91
CA TYR A 5 -11.42 -1.81 0.90
C TYR A 5 -11.63 -3.25 1.37
N ILE A 6 -11.38 -3.52 2.66
CA ILE A 6 -11.50 -4.86 3.25
C ILE A 6 -12.97 -5.23 3.52
N TYR A 7 -13.80 -4.28 3.97
CA TYR A 7 -15.17 -4.52 4.41
C TYR A 7 -16.25 -4.02 3.44
N GLY A 8 -15.87 -3.51 2.25
CA GLY A 8 -16.83 -3.03 1.25
C GLY A 8 -17.64 -1.80 1.68
N MET A 9 -17.19 -1.06 2.68
CA MET A 9 -17.87 0.16 3.14
C MET A 9 -17.64 1.31 2.16
N THR A 10 -18.73 1.98 1.77
CA THR A 10 -18.73 3.09 0.82
C THR A 10 -17.86 4.24 1.33
N ASN A 11 -16.84 4.63 0.56
CA ASN A 11 -16.01 5.81 0.83
C ASN A 11 -15.75 6.57 -0.49
N ALA A 12 -15.05 7.70 -0.46
CA ALA A 12 -14.77 8.51 -1.66
C ALA A 12 -14.07 7.77 -2.82
N TYR A 13 -13.61 6.53 -2.61
CA TYR A 13 -12.98 5.67 -3.60
C TYR A 13 -13.80 4.41 -3.96
N SER A 14 -14.90 4.12 -3.26
CA SER A 14 -15.81 3.02 -3.63
C SER A 14 -16.63 3.32 -4.88
N SER A 15 -16.65 4.57 -5.34
CA SER A 15 -17.16 5.00 -6.64
C SER A 15 -16.19 4.73 -7.81
N ILE A 16 -14.98 4.23 -7.53
CA ILE A 16 -13.98 3.92 -8.56
C ILE A 16 -13.97 2.40 -8.77
N GLU A 17 -14.70 1.94 -9.78
CA GLU A 17 -14.77 0.54 -10.25
C GLU A 17 -13.39 -0.15 -10.32
N SER A 18 -12.33 0.60 -10.67
CA SER A 18 -10.96 0.07 -10.81
C SER A 18 -10.20 -0.15 -9.48
N GLY A 19 -10.77 0.20 -8.33
CA GLY A 19 -10.10 0.02 -7.02
C GLY A 19 -9.86 -1.44 -6.68
N ARG A 20 -10.88 -2.28 -6.86
CA ARG A 20 -10.81 -3.73 -6.62
C ARG A 20 -9.86 -4.41 -7.61
N GLU A 21 -9.94 -4.05 -8.88
CA GLU A 21 -9.08 -4.60 -9.94
C GLU A 21 -7.60 -4.27 -9.71
N ARG A 22 -7.30 -3.02 -9.31
CA ARG A 22 -5.93 -2.61 -8.97
C ARG A 22 -5.37 -3.36 -7.78
N MET A 23 -6.18 -3.61 -6.75
CA MET A 23 -5.77 -4.44 -5.61
C MET A 23 -5.53 -5.89 -6.03
N ALA A 24 -6.45 -6.49 -6.79
CA ALA A 24 -6.31 -7.87 -7.26
C ALA A 24 -5.06 -8.04 -8.14
N SER A 25 -4.80 -7.10 -9.05
CA SER A 25 -3.61 -7.07 -9.88
C SER A 25 -2.33 -6.97 -9.04
N ALA A 26 -2.29 -6.08 -8.04
CA ALA A 26 -1.15 -5.97 -7.13
C ALA A 26 -0.93 -7.26 -6.33
N LEU A 27 -2.00 -7.91 -5.87
CA LEU A 27 -1.92 -9.16 -5.12
C LEU A 27 -1.34 -10.30 -5.98
N ILE A 28 -1.78 -10.43 -7.24
CA ILE A 28 -1.22 -11.40 -8.20
C ILE A 28 0.28 -11.15 -8.41
N PHE A 29 0.68 -9.89 -8.58
CA PHE A 29 2.09 -9.55 -8.74
C PHE A 29 2.90 -9.96 -7.50
N ILE A 30 2.43 -9.62 -6.31
CA ILE A 30 3.12 -9.91 -5.04
C ILE A 30 3.25 -11.42 -4.84
N ALA A 31 2.19 -12.19 -5.10
CA ALA A 31 2.24 -13.65 -5.00
C ALA A 31 3.33 -14.27 -5.90
N ARG A 32 3.53 -13.71 -7.10
CA ARG A 32 4.52 -14.21 -8.07
C ARG A 32 5.95 -13.75 -7.82
N ASN A 33 6.13 -12.60 -7.16
CA ASN A 33 7.44 -11.94 -7.07
C ASN A 33 7.97 -11.77 -5.64
N GLY A 34 7.10 -11.86 -4.63
CA GLY A 34 7.47 -11.69 -3.23
C GLY A 34 7.60 -10.22 -2.78
N HIS A 35 7.44 -9.24 -3.67
CA HIS A 35 7.61 -7.82 -3.36
C HIS A 35 6.59 -6.94 -4.08
N LEU A 36 6.52 -5.67 -3.68
CA LEU A 36 5.68 -4.67 -4.32
C LEU A 36 6.18 -4.36 -5.74
N PRO A 37 5.27 -4.14 -6.72
CA PRO A 37 5.68 -3.82 -8.10
C PRO A 37 6.40 -2.47 -8.23
N ARG A 38 6.15 -1.54 -7.29
CA ARG A 38 6.84 -0.26 -7.16
C ARG A 38 6.69 0.22 -5.72
N ALA A 39 7.66 0.99 -5.22
CA ALA A 39 7.56 1.63 -3.91
C ALA A 39 6.31 2.52 -3.82
N PRO A 40 5.53 2.47 -2.72
CA PRO A 40 4.50 3.45 -2.42
C PRO A 40 5.13 4.80 -2.10
N ILE A 41 4.33 5.87 -2.21
CA ILE A 41 4.74 7.22 -1.83
C ILE A 41 3.96 7.62 -0.59
N ALA A 42 4.68 8.03 0.44
CA ALA A 42 4.12 8.60 1.65
C ALA A 42 4.64 10.03 1.87
N VAL A 43 3.83 10.82 2.54
CA VAL A 43 4.26 12.10 3.14
C VAL A 43 4.33 11.91 4.64
N GLU A 44 5.31 12.56 5.27
CA GLU A 44 5.37 12.64 6.73
C GLU A 44 4.41 13.73 7.21
N GLY A 45 3.42 13.34 8.01
CA GLY A 45 2.50 14.24 8.68
C GLY A 45 2.68 14.20 10.20
N LYS A 46 1.92 15.03 10.91
CA LYS A 46 1.97 15.13 12.38
C LYS A 46 1.71 13.81 13.10
N ASP A 47 0.88 12.95 12.52
CA ASP A 47 0.46 11.66 13.09
C ASP A 47 1.19 10.46 12.48
N GLY A 48 2.28 10.70 11.73
CA GLY A 48 3.08 9.69 11.05
C GLY A 48 2.92 9.70 9.52
N LEU A 49 3.22 8.57 8.89
CA LEU A 49 3.24 8.45 7.43
C LEU A 49 1.83 8.33 6.83
N GLN A 50 1.53 9.21 5.87
CA GLN A 50 0.30 9.15 5.09
C GLN A 50 0.61 8.78 3.64
N PHE A 51 0.08 7.66 3.15
CA PHE A 51 0.27 7.25 1.76
C PHE A 51 -0.54 8.14 0.80
N VAL A 52 0.16 8.81 -0.11
CA VAL A 52 -0.42 9.64 -1.18
C VAL A 52 -0.49 8.89 -2.51
N ASP A 53 0.34 7.87 -2.71
CA ASP A 53 0.25 6.93 -3.83
C ASP A 53 0.59 5.49 -3.37
N GLY A 54 -0.06 4.53 -4.02
CA GLY A 54 0.22 3.10 -3.81
C GLY A 54 -0.50 2.48 -2.63
N SER A 55 -1.50 3.12 -2.05
CA SER A 55 -2.25 2.56 -0.90
C SER A 55 -2.83 1.17 -1.20
N HIS A 56 -3.36 0.94 -2.41
CA HIS A 56 -3.85 -0.39 -2.82
C HIS A 56 -2.75 -1.47 -2.87
N ARG A 57 -1.50 -1.08 -3.21
CA ARG A 57 -0.34 -1.99 -3.20
C ARG A 57 0.03 -2.37 -1.77
N VAL A 58 0.05 -1.39 -0.87
CA VAL A 58 0.29 -1.61 0.57
C VAL A 58 -0.77 -2.55 1.15
N VAL A 59 -2.05 -2.29 0.86
CA VAL A 59 -3.15 -3.15 1.31
C VAL A 59 -3.00 -4.56 0.76
N ALA A 60 -2.71 -4.73 -0.54
CA ALA A 60 -2.50 -6.04 -1.14
C ALA A 60 -1.35 -6.82 -0.47
N TRP A 61 -0.24 -6.14 -0.13
CA TRP A 61 0.89 -6.77 0.56
C TRP A 61 0.54 -7.21 1.98
N VAL A 62 -0.13 -6.35 2.76
CA VAL A 62 -0.61 -6.71 4.10
C VAL A 62 -1.58 -7.89 4.01
N THR A 63 -2.56 -7.83 3.10
CA THR A 63 -3.52 -8.93 2.90
C THR A 63 -2.82 -10.25 2.57
N TYR A 64 -1.84 -10.23 1.67
CA TYR A 64 -1.12 -11.46 1.28
C TYR A 64 -0.21 -11.97 2.41
N ARG A 65 0.35 -11.11 3.26
CA ARG A 65 1.12 -11.55 4.45
C ARG A 65 0.28 -12.37 5.41
N GLU A 66 -0.98 -12.00 5.57
CA GLU A 66 -1.95 -12.70 6.41
C GLU A 66 -2.47 -14.02 5.79
N PHE A 67 -2.08 -14.36 4.55
CA PHE A 67 -2.46 -15.66 3.98
C PHE A 67 -1.83 -16.80 4.77
N THR A 68 -2.58 -17.88 4.92
CA THR A 68 -2.08 -19.13 5.47
C THR A 68 -1.08 -19.79 4.52
N GLU A 69 -0.28 -20.72 5.05
CA GLU A 69 0.66 -21.49 4.23
C GLU A 69 -0.06 -22.28 3.12
N ASN A 70 -1.26 -22.80 3.40
CA ASN A 70 -2.08 -23.51 2.42
C ASN A 70 -2.51 -22.60 1.27
N GLN A 71 -3.02 -21.40 1.58
CA GLN A 71 -3.41 -20.41 0.56
C GLN A 71 -2.22 -19.96 -0.31
N ARG A 72 -1.02 -19.85 0.27
CA ARG A 72 0.19 -19.53 -0.49
C ARG A 72 0.63 -20.68 -1.39
N LYS A 73 0.52 -21.94 -0.93
CA LYS A 73 0.83 -23.13 -1.74
C LYS A 73 -0.08 -23.25 -2.97
N GLU A 74 -1.38 -23.00 -2.81
CA GLU A 74 -2.36 -23.09 -3.90
C GLU A 74 -2.06 -22.13 -5.06
N VAL A 75 -1.48 -20.97 -4.78
CA VAL A 75 -1.18 -19.95 -5.79
C VAL A 75 0.28 -19.98 -6.27
N GLY A 76 1.05 -21.01 -5.92
CA GLY A 76 2.45 -21.18 -6.34
C GLY A 76 3.35 -20.05 -5.87
N ALA A 77 3.06 -19.53 -4.68
CA ALA A 77 3.49 -18.20 -4.29
C ALA A 77 4.95 -18.19 -3.77
N LYS A 78 5.67 -17.11 -4.08
CA LYS A 78 7.03 -16.92 -3.56
C LYS A 78 7.03 -16.50 -2.09
N GLU A 79 8.16 -16.76 -1.43
CA GLU A 79 8.46 -16.16 -0.14
C GLU A 79 8.38 -14.63 -0.25
N ILE A 80 7.77 -14.00 0.76
CA ILE A 80 7.59 -12.55 0.76
C ILE A 80 8.85 -11.89 1.32
N ASP A 81 9.27 -10.79 0.72
CA ASP A 81 10.25 -9.91 1.33
C ASP A 81 9.58 -9.20 2.53
N PRO A 82 10.06 -9.46 3.76
CA PRO A 82 9.46 -8.91 4.99
C PRO A 82 9.58 -7.38 5.05
N ALA A 83 10.46 -6.77 4.26
CA ALA A 83 10.62 -5.33 4.15
C ALA A 83 10.20 -4.85 2.76
N GLN A 84 9.59 -3.68 2.68
CA GLN A 84 9.25 -3.05 1.41
C GLN A 84 9.70 -1.60 1.44
N ALA A 85 10.37 -1.15 0.38
CA ALA A 85 10.76 0.24 0.25
C ALA A 85 9.53 1.15 0.16
N ILE A 86 9.58 2.28 0.87
CA ILE A 86 8.59 3.36 0.79
C ILE A 86 9.38 4.63 0.45
N TRP A 87 8.88 5.39 -0.52
CA TRP A 87 9.42 6.71 -0.81
C TRP A 87 8.72 7.74 0.07
N VAL A 88 9.49 8.46 0.89
CA VAL A 88 8.96 9.47 1.82
C VAL A 88 9.30 10.86 1.27
N VAL A 89 8.27 11.67 1.07
CA VAL A 89 8.41 13.09 0.74
C VAL A 89 8.42 13.88 2.05
N ILE A 90 9.53 14.55 2.32
CA ILE A 90 9.67 15.46 3.45
C ILE A 90 9.11 16.81 3.02
N GLN A 91 8.02 17.23 3.64
CA GLN A 91 7.45 18.53 3.40
C GLN A 91 8.24 19.55 4.23
N MET A 92 9.20 20.24 3.61
CA MET A 92 9.90 21.35 4.27
C MET A 92 8.88 22.47 4.49
N SER A 93 8.60 22.82 5.75
CA SER A 93 7.84 24.02 6.06
C SER A 93 8.69 25.25 5.75
N GLU A 94 8.18 26.15 4.90
CA GLU A 94 8.75 27.49 4.70
C GLU A 94 8.55 28.33 5.97
N THR A 95 9.37 28.09 6.98
CA THR A 95 9.52 28.96 8.15
C THR A 95 11.00 28.95 8.54
N ASP A 96 11.85 29.53 7.70
CA ASP A 96 13.21 29.94 8.05
C ASP A 96 13.70 31.12 7.18
N THR A 97 12.77 31.97 6.76
CA THR A 97 13.07 33.32 6.26
C THR A 97 12.35 34.32 7.14
N ASP A 98 12.92 34.57 8.31
CA ASP A 98 12.83 35.86 9.01
C ASP A 98 13.84 35.86 10.17
N LEU A 99 15.12 36.03 9.81
CA LEU A 99 16.14 36.58 10.69
C LEU A 99 16.68 37.86 10.04
N THR A 100 15.95 38.96 10.25
CA THR A 100 16.46 40.33 10.12
C THR A 100 16.19 41.06 11.41
#